data_AF-A0A662R2I1-F1
#
_entry.id   AF-A0A662R2I1-F1
#
_cell.length_a   1.000
_cell.length_b   1.000
_cell.length_c   1.000
_cell.angle_alpha   90.00
_cell.angle_beta   90.00
_cell.angle_gamma   90.00
#
_symmetry.space_group_name_H-M   'P 1'
#
loop_
_entity.id
_entity.type
_entity.pdbx_description
1 polymer ?
#
loop_
_entity_poly.entity_id
_entity_poly.type
_entity_poly.pdbx_seq_one_letter_code
_entity_poly.pdbx_strand_id
1 'polypeptide(L)'
;MVDDSMEEGELIASVLRSKGIVAEHVGITIEEVIGEYSVILAPDGMSGNILFRALVLVGGWNSWGAPLLTNELVYVDSSRSNKSFERQIALASALVSLIKKG
;
A
#
# COMPACT_ATOMS: atom_id res chain seq x y z
N MET A 1 14.80 17.57 8.34
CA MET A 1 15.00 16.25 7.69
C MET A 1 14.15 15.16 8.33
N VAL A 2 14.21 14.95 9.66
CA VAL A 2 13.23 14.09 10.36
C VAL A 2 11.95 14.86 10.66
N ASP A 3 12.08 16.09 11.18
CA ASP A 3 10.93 16.95 11.49
C ASP A 3 10.02 17.18 10.28
N ASP A 4 10.60 17.52 9.11
CA ASP A 4 9.84 17.72 7.86
C ASP A 4 9.01 16.48 7.48
N SER A 5 9.57 15.27 7.64
CA SER A 5 8.88 14.01 7.31
C SER A 5 7.75 13.68 8.30
N MET A 6 7.90 14.09 9.57
CA MET A 6 6.88 13.92 10.60
C MET A 6 5.73 14.93 10.38
N GLU A 7 6.05 16.17 10.05
CA GLU A 7 5.07 17.21 9.73
C GLU A 7 4.29 16.86 8.46
N GLU A 8 4.97 16.41 7.41
CA GLU A 8 4.32 15.96 6.18
C GLU A 8 3.41 14.74 6.42
N GLY A 9 3.88 13.77 7.21
CA GLY A 9 3.10 12.60 7.59
C GLY A 9 1.80 12.97 8.33
N GLU A 10 1.89 13.85 9.33
CA GLU A 10 0.71 14.32 10.06
C GLU A 10 -0.21 15.18 9.19
N LEU A 11 0.35 15.99 8.29
CA LEU A 11 -0.45 16.74 7.31
C LEU A 11 -1.27 15.79 6.43
N ILE A 12 -0.65 14.75 5.87
CA ILE A 12 -1.35 13.75 5.06
C ILE A 12 -2.45 13.05 5.87
N ALA A 13 -2.15 12.63 7.10
CA ALA A 13 -3.14 11.99 7.99
C ALA A 13 -4.31 12.93 8.30
N SER A 14 -4.05 14.23 8.52
CA SER A 14 -5.08 15.25 8.75
C SER A 14 -5.99 15.44 7.52
N VAL A 15 -5.41 15.47 6.32
CA VAL A 15 -6.16 15.59 5.06
C VAL A 15 -7.04 14.36 4.84
N LEU A 16 -6.53 13.15 5.09
CA LEU A 16 -7.32 11.92 4.99
C LEU A 16 -8.48 11.90 6.00
N ARG A 17 -8.23 12.29 7.25
CA ARG A 17 -9.28 12.43 8.28
C ARG A 17 -10.34 13.45 7.89
N SER A 18 -9.97 14.60 7.31
CA SER A 18 -10.93 15.59 6.81
C SER A 18 -11.84 15.06 5.68
N LYS A 19 -11.40 14.01 4.98
CA LYS A 19 -12.18 13.29 3.96
C LYS A 19 -12.99 12.11 4.53
N GLY A 20 -13.01 11.94 5.86
CA GLY A 20 -13.72 10.86 6.54
C GLY A 20 -12.99 9.52 6.56
N ILE A 21 -11.70 9.49 6.22
CA ILE A 21 -10.87 8.27 6.26
C ILE A 21 -10.23 8.16 7.64
N VAL A 22 -10.32 6.99 8.28
CA VAL A 22 -9.56 6.70 9.50
C VAL A 22 -8.08 6.58 9.14
N ALA A 23 -7.28 7.56 9.54
CA ALA A 23 -5.87 7.66 9.21
C ALA A 23 -5.08 8.22 10.40
N GLU A 24 -3.89 7.67 10.61
CA GLU A 24 -2.99 8.00 11.71
C GLU A 24 -1.55 8.05 11.22
N HIS A 25 -0.79 9.03 11.69
CA HIS A 25 0.65 9.08 11.48
C HIS A 25 1.36 8.43 12.67
N VAL A 26 2.00 7.28 12.43
CA VAL A 26 2.63 6.45 13.47
C VAL A 26 4.15 6.61 13.53
N GLY A 27 4.71 7.60 12.83
CA GLY A 27 6.15 7.82 12.77
C GLY A 27 6.91 6.59 12.26
N ILE A 28 7.72 5.98 13.14
CA ILE A 28 8.65 4.90 12.79
C ILE A 28 8.25 3.51 13.30
N THR A 29 7.16 3.39 14.07
CA THR A 29 6.79 2.16 14.78
C THR A 29 5.88 1.27 13.94
N ILE A 30 6.42 0.70 12.86
CA ILE A 30 5.64 -0.16 11.96
C ILE A 30 5.10 -1.40 12.67
N GLU A 31 5.82 -1.93 13.66
CA GLU A 31 5.42 -3.10 14.43
C GLU A 31 4.11 -2.92 15.20
N GLU A 32 3.73 -1.68 15.51
CA GLU A 32 2.50 -1.35 16.25
C GLU A 32 1.27 -1.32 15.34
N VAL A 33 1.45 -1.16 14.02
CA VAL A 33 0.35 -1.05 13.06
C VAL A 33 0.06 -2.33 12.28
N ILE A 34 0.94 -3.33 12.40
CA ILE A 34 0.77 -4.62 11.73
C ILE A 34 -0.46 -5.34 12.28
N GLY A 35 -1.46 -5.52 11.43
CA GLY A 35 -2.71 -6.22 11.77
C GLY A 35 -3.86 -5.29 12.19
N GLU A 36 -3.56 -4.04 12.56
CA GLU A 36 -4.57 -3.06 12.99
C GLU A 36 -5.09 -2.21 11.82
N TYR A 37 -4.26 -1.96 10.80
CA TYR A 37 -4.60 -1.12 9.65
C TYR A 37 -4.69 -1.93 8.35
N SER A 38 -5.59 -1.49 7.46
CA SER A 38 -5.78 -2.10 6.14
C SER A 38 -4.79 -1.60 5.09
N VAL A 39 -4.24 -0.40 5.27
CA VAL A 39 -3.31 0.25 4.34
C VAL A 39 -2.22 0.96 5.14
N ILE A 40 -0.97 0.75 4.74
CA ILE A 40 0.20 1.48 5.23
C ILE A 40 0.73 2.33 4.09
N LEU A 41 0.85 3.64 4.32
CA LEU A 41 1.46 4.57 3.38
C LEU A 41 2.90 4.83 3.80
N ALA A 42 3.85 4.37 3.00
CA ALA A 42 5.26 4.70 3.22
C ALA A 42 5.53 6.17 2.83
N PRO A 43 6.51 6.84 3.47
CA PRO A 43 6.81 8.25 3.19
C PRO A 43 7.33 8.45 1.74
N ASP A 44 7.97 7.43 1.17
CA ASP A 44 8.51 7.48 -0.18
C ASP A 44 8.63 6.07 -0.79
N GLY A 45 8.98 6.02 -2.08
CA GLY A 45 9.09 4.76 -2.82
C GLY A 45 10.28 3.87 -2.41
N MET A 46 11.38 4.43 -1.90
CA MET A 46 12.50 3.65 -1.38
C MET A 46 12.08 2.96 -0.09
N SER A 47 11.49 3.72 0.84
CA SER A 47 10.95 3.22 2.11
C SER A 47 9.88 2.14 1.87
N GLY A 48 8.94 2.37 0.95
CA GLY A 48 7.92 1.39 0.59
C GLY A 48 8.48 0.10 -0.01
N ASN A 49 9.50 0.19 -0.86
CA ASN A 49 10.18 -0.99 -1.41
C ASN A 49 10.96 -1.76 -0.33
N ILE A 50 11.60 -1.08 0.62
CA ILE A 50 12.26 -1.74 1.75
C ILE A 50 11.22 -2.47 2.60
N LEU A 51 10.10 -1.85 2.94
CA LEU A 51 9.00 -2.48 3.68
C LEU A 51 8.47 -3.71 2.95
N PHE A 52 8.20 -3.61 1.65
CA PHE A 52 7.76 -4.75 0.84
C PHE A 52 8.77 -5.90 0.88
N ARG A 53 10.06 -5.60 0.68
CA ARG A 53 11.12 -6.63 0.69
C ARG A 53 11.26 -7.28 2.05
N ALA A 54 11.21 -6.50 3.12
CA ALA A 54 11.28 -6.99 4.49
C ALA A 54 10.11 -7.92 4.82
N LEU A 55 8.87 -7.51 4.53
CA LEU A 55 7.69 -8.30 4.88
C LEU A 55 7.50 -9.51 3.96
N VAL A 56 7.58 -9.32 2.64
CA VAL A 56 7.25 -10.36 1.66
C VAL A 56 8.44 -11.27 1.37
N LEU A 57 9.61 -10.71 1.03
CA LEU A 57 10.75 -11.52 0.58
C LEU A 57 11.53 -12.14 1.74
N VAL A 58 11.67 -11.41 2.84
CA VAL A 58 12.38 -11.89 4.05
C VAL A 58 11.42 -12.49 5.05
N GLY A 59 10.30 -11.82 5.35
CA GLY A 59 9.30 -12.24 6.33
C GLY A 59 8.31 -13.29 5.83
N GLY A 60 8.36 -13.65 4.55
CA GLY A 60 7.53 -14.71 3.96
C GLY A 60 6.05 -14.35 3.81
N TRP A 61 5.68 -13.07 3.88
CA TRP A 61 4.30 -12.65 3.68
C TRP A 61 3.82 -12.94 2.25
N ASN A 62 2.53 -13.19 2.10
CA ASN A 62 1.93 -13.43 0.79
C ASN A 62 1.74 -12.11 0.04
N SER A 63 2.38 -11.98 -1.13
CA SER A 63 2.10 -10.87 -2.06
C SER A 63 0.99 -11.21 -3.04
N TRP A 64 0.11 -10.24 -3.27
CA TRP A 64 -0.97 -10.29 -4.26
C TRP A 64 -0.61 -9.54 -5.56
N GLY A 65 0.62 -9.04 -5.68
CA GLY A 65 1.06 -8.15 -6.75
C GLY A 65 0.97 -6.67 -6.39
N ALA A 66 1.54 -5.83 -7.24
CA ALA A 66 1.55 -4.37 -7.06
C ALA A 66 0.54 -3.75 -8.04
N PRO A 67 -0.65 -3.32 -7.57
CA PRO A 67 -1.61 -2.67 -8.43
C PRO A 67 -1.18 -1.24 -8.76
N LEU A 68 -1.18 -0.89 -10.05
CA LEU A 68 -1.18 0.49 -10.52
C LEU A 68 -2.64 0.90 -10.76
N LEU A 69 -3.14 1.76 -9.88
CA LEU A 69 -4.52 2.22 -9.90
C LEU A 69 -4.63 3.50 -10.72
N THR A 70 -5.42 3.45 -11.79
CA THR A 70 -5.82 4.61 -12.58
C THR A 70 -7.34 4.66 -12.70
N ASN A 71 -7.88 5.79 -13.17
CA ASN A 71 -9.33 5.93 -13.33
C ASN A 71 -9.91 5.11 -14.51
N GLU A 72 -9.06 4.60 -15.39
CA GLU A 72 -9.47 3.97 -16.66
C GLU A 72 -9.04 2.51 -16.76
N LEU A 73 -7.94 2.14 -16.10
CA LEU A 73 -7.31 0.85 -16.26
C LEU A 73 -6.68 0.34 -14.96
N VAL A 74 -6.91 -0.95 -14.68
CA VAL A 74 -6.22 -1.68 -13.61
C VAL A 74 -5.05 -2.44 -14.23
N TYR A 75 -3.85 -2.16 -13.74
CA TYR A 75 -2.69 -3.01 -13.97
C TYR A 75 -2.24 -3.62 -12.64
N VAL A 76 -1.88 -4.90 -12.64
CA VAL A 76 -1.25 -5.56 -11.50
C VAL A 76 0.11 -6.07 -11.95
N ASP A 77 1.18 -5.43 -11.46
CA ASP A 77 2.54 -5.88 -11.70
C ASP A 77 2.88 -7.08 -10.80
N SER A 78 3.59 -8.04 -11.38
CA SER A 78 3.95 -9.29 -10.73
C SER A 78 5.43 -9.58 -10.93
N SER A 79 6.07 -10.13 -9.91
CA SER A 79 7.43 -10.64 -10.06
C SER A 79 7.48 -11.77 -11.08
N ARG A 80 8.53 -11.77 -11.91
CA ARG A 80 8.85 -12.86 -12.86
C ARG A 80 9.11 -14.19 -12.16
N SER A 81 9.45 -14.15 -10.87
CA SER A 81 9.71 -15.34 -10.05
C SER A 81 8.44 -16.00 -9.50
N ASN A 82 7.25 -15.42 -9.74
CA ASN A 82 6.00 -15.98 -9.25
C ASN A 82 5.64 -17.26 -10.01
N LYS A 83 5.32 -18.31 -9.24
CA LYS A 83 4.93 -19.63 -9.78
C LYS A 83 3.46 -19.74 -10.15
N SER A 84 2.62 -18.85 -9.61
CA SER A 84 1.19 -18.75 -9.90
C SER A 84 0.76 -17.28 -9.92
N PHE A 85 -0.24 -16.99 -10.76
CA PHE A 85 -0.82 -15.66 -10.94
C PHE A 85 -2.23 -15.53 -10.37
N GLU A 86 -2.73 -16.56 -9.66
CA GLU A 86 -4.10 -16.61 -9.15
C GLU A 86 -4.45 -15.40 -8.28
N ARG A 87 -3.55 -15.01 -7.37
CA ARG A 87 -3.75 -13.86 -6.47
C ARG A 87 -3.77 -12.53 -7.22
N GLN A 88 -2.89 -12.38 -8.20
CA GLN A 88 -2.80 -11.18 -9.02
C GLN A 88 -4.05 -11.01 -9.88
N ILE A 89 -4.54 -12.11 -10.47
CA ILE A 89 -5.78 -12.14 -11.25
C ILE A 89 -6.98 -11.84 -10.34
N ALA A 90 -7.04 -12.43 -9.16
CA ALA A 90 -8.10 -12.17 -8.18
C ALA A 90 -8.11 -10.70 -7.76
N LEU A 91 -6.94 -10.12 -7.46
CA LEU A 91 -6.80 -8.70 -7.11
C LEU A 91 -7.24 -7.81 -8.29
N ALA A 92 -6.75 -8.07 -9.50
CA ALA A 92 -7.16 -7.32 -10.69
C ALA A 92 -8.67 -7.37 -10.91
N SER A 93 -9.27 -8.56 -10.77
CA SER A 93 -10.72 -8.77 -10.95
C SER A 93 -11.54 -7.97 -9.92
N ALA A 94 -11.09 -7.97 -8.65
CA ALA A 94 -11.72 -7.18 -7.60
C ALA A 94 -11.61 -5.67 -7.88
N LEU A 95 -10.43 -5.19 -8.27
CA LEU A 95 -10.20 -3.77 -8.55
C LEU A 95 -10.98 -3.25 -9.75
N VAL A 96 -11.11 -4.05 -10.82
CA VAL A 96 -11.92 -3.68 -12.01
C VAL A 96 -13.38 -3.45 -11.63
N SER A 97 -13.92 -4.20 -10.66
CA SER A 97 -15.29 -4.00 -10.20
C SER A 97 -15.53 -2.66 -9.48
N LEU A 98 -14.45 -2.02 -9.00
CA LEU A 98 -14.48 -0.72 -8.31
C LEU A 98 -14.31 0.47 -9.26
N ILE A 99 -13.78 0.25 -10.46
CA ILE A 99 -13.77 1.29 -11.50
C ILE A 99 -15.22 1.50 -11.94
N LYS A 100 -15.79 2.64 -11.56
CA LYS A 100 -17.12 3.05 -12.02
C LYS A 100 -17.10 3.07 -13.55
N LYS A 101 -17.92 2.23 -14.18
CA LYS A 101 -18.33 2.46 -15.56
C LYS A 101 -19.08 3.79 -15.55
N GLY A 102 -18.49 4.81 -16.17
CA GLY A 102 -19.18 6.06 -16.48
C GLY A 102 -20.45 5.81 -17.26
#